data_AF-A0A958R413-F1
#
_entry.id   AF-A0A958R413-F1
#
_cell.length_a   1.000
_cell.length_b   1.000
_cell.length_c   1.000
_cell.angle_alpha   90.00
_cell.angle_beta   90.00
_cell.angle_gamma   90.00
#
_symmetry.space_group_name_H-M   'P 1'
#
loop_
_entity.id
_entity.type
_entity.pdbx_description
1 polymer ?
#
loop_
_entity_poly.entity_id
_entity_poly.type
_entity_poly.pdbx_seq_one_letter_code
_entity_poly.pdbx_strand_id
1 'polypeptide(L)'
;MFGNPKSLWPSKVFCLIAILMCFVGLAHGEPLILVANPKSQVSQMNKSEIKDILLGRKVFTENDSRIRVFLPSLDDQAAKDFVHSYTGMDQQQFLAYWRRRLFSGRG
;
A
#
# COMPACT_ATOMS: atom_id res chain seq x y z
N MET A 1 -51.02 -39.24 17.70
CA MET A 1 -49.57 -39.49 17.60
C MET A 1 -48.92 -38.19 17.13
N PHE A 2 -48.70 -37.23 18.04
CA PHE A 2 -48.20 -35.89 17.69
C PHE A 2 -46.67 -35.91 17.65
N GLY A 3 -46.12 -35.98 16.44
CA GLY A 3 -44.69 -35.86 16.19
C GLY A 3 -44.23 -34.45 16.53
N ASN A 4 -43.44 -34.35 17.60
CA ASN A 4 -42.90 -33.10 18.12
C ASN A 4 -41.78 -32.60 17.16
N PRO A 5 -41.89 -31.43 16.50
CA PRO A 5 -40.87 -30.96 15.56
C PRO A 5 -39.66 -30.38 16.32
N LYS A 6 -38.83 -31.25 16.89
CA LYS A 6 -37.63 -30.83 17.63
C LYS A 6 -36.55 -30.32 16.67
N SER A 7 -36.30 -29.02 16.75
CA SER A 7 -35.00 -28.36 16.56
C SER A 7 -34.21 -28.65 15.27
N LEU A 8 -34.79 -28.34 14.11
CA LEU A 8 -34.07 -28.30 12.83
C LEU A 8 -33.22 -27.02 12.63
N TRP A 9 -33.30 -26.06 13.55
CA TRP A 9 -32.59 -24.77 13.48
C TRP A 9 -31.06 -24.84 13.68
N PRO A 10 -30.48 -25.56 14.65
CA PRO A 10 -29.03 -25.57 14.85
C PRO A 10 -28.27 -26.20 13.67
N SER A 11 -28.85 -27.20 12.99
CA SER A 11 -28.25 -27.83 11.81
C SER A 11 -28.21 -26.88 10.60
N LYS A 12 -29.27 -26.10 10.36
CA LYS A 12 -29.28 -25.12 9.27
C LYS A 12 -28.34 -23.94 9.52
N VAL A 13 -28.25 -23.48 10.77
CA VAL A 13 -27.31 -22.43 11.18
C VAL A 13 -25.87 -22.92 11.07
N PHE A 14 -25.59 -24.16 11.45
CA PHE A 14 -24.27 -24.77 11.30
C PHE A 14 -23.85 -24.86 9.82
N CYS A 15 -24.75 -25.28 8.92
CA CYS A 15 -24.47 -25.28 7.49
C CYS A 15 -24.22 -23.86 6.95
N LEU A 16 -24.96 -22.86 7.43
CA LEU A 16 -24.77 -21.46 7.03
C LEU A 16 -23.41 -20.90 7.46
N ILE A 17 -22.96 -21.23 8.68
CA ILE A 17 -21.65 -20.84 9.20
C ILE A 17 -20.52 -21.54 8.43
N ALA A 18 -20.69 -22.83 8.11
CA ALA A 18 -19.72 -23.57 7.32
C ALA A 18 -19.58 -23.01 5.90
N ILE A 19 -20.70 -22.62 5.27
CA ILE A 19 -20.69 -21.96 3.95
C ILE A 19 -20.01 -20.59 4.03
N LEU A 20 -20.24 -19.81 5.10
CA LEU A 20 -19.60 -18.50 5.29
C LEU A 20 -18.08 -18.61 5.47
N MET A 21 -17.59 -19.64 6.16
CA MET A 21 -16.15 -19.89 6.33
C MET A 21 -15.44 -20.23 5.01
N CYS A 22 -16.14 -20.80 4.03
CA CYS A 22 -15.56 -21.06 2.70
C CYS A 22 -15.27 -19.79 1.89
N PHE A 23 -15.84 -18.64 2.26
CA PHE A 23 -15.60 -17.35 1.59
C PHE A 23 -14.43 -16.56 2.16
N VAL A 24 -13.74 -17.06 3.19
CA VAL A 24 -12.50 -16.44 3.69
C VAL A 24 -11.34 -16.82 2.75
N GLY A 25 -11.33 -16.21 1.57
CA GLY A 25 -10.20 -16.30 0.65
C GLY A 25 -8.98 -15.60 1.24
N LEU A 26 -7.80 -16.21 1.09
CA LEU A 26 -6.53 -15.54 1.38
C LEU A 26 -6.39 -14.36 0.41
N ALA A 27 -6.35 -13.14 0.94
CA ALA A 27 -5.99 -11.97 0.15
C ALA A 27 -4.47 -12.02 -0.11
N HIS A 28 -4.08 -12.48 -1.30
CA HIS A 28 -2.70 -12.40 -1.76
C HIS A 28 -2.50 -11.02 -2.41
N GLY A 29 -1.89 -10.09 -1.67
CA GLY A 29 -1.35 -8.87 -2.27
C GLY A 29 0.01 -9.17 -2.88
N GLU A 30 0.23 -8.83 -4.15
CA GLU A 30 1.57 -8.95 -4.74
C GLU A 30 2.56 -8.03 -4.00
N PRO A 31 3.79 -8.51 -3.73
CA PRO A 31 4.79 -7.71 -3.05
C PRO A 31 5.23 -6.56 -3.95
N LEU A 32 5.14 -5.34 -3.41
CA LEU A 32 5.61 -4.13 -4.07
C LEU A 32 7.13 -4.03 -3.92
N ILE A 33 7.86 -4.11 -5.04
CA ILE A 33 9.33 -4.16 -5.04
C ILE A 33 9.91 -2.76 -5.25
N LEU A 34 10.75 -2.32 -4.31
CA LEU A 34 11.59 -1.14 -4.44
C LEU A 34 12.96 -1.54 -4.97
N VAL A 35 13.35 -0.98 -6.13
CA VAL A 35 14.64 -1.22 -6.74
C VAL A 35 15.58 -0.05 -6.45
N ALA A 36 16.66 -0.32 -5.71
CA ALA A 36 17.72 0.65 -5.47
C ALA A 36 18.90 0.44 -6.42
N ASN A 37 19.63 1.51 -6.73
CA ASN A 37 20.88 1.40 -7.47
C ASN A 37 21.90 0.64 -6.61
N PRO A 38 22.61 -0.40 -7.12
CA PRO A 38 23.61 -1.15 -6.35
C PRO A 38 24.69 -0.28 -5.71
N LYS A 39 25.04 0.85 -6.35
CA LYS A 39 26.04 1.80 -5.84
C LYS A 39 25.56 2.62 -4.63
N SER A 40 24.26 2.62 -4.35
CA SER A 40 23.68 3.42 -3.25
C SER A 40 24.02 2.85 -1.86
N GLN A 41 24.49 1.59 -1.78
CA GLN A 41 24.75 0.87 -0.53
C GLN A 41 23.54 0.78 0.42
N VAL A 42 22.34 1.11 -0.06
CA VAL A 42 21.09 1.00 0.71
C VAL A 42 20.70 -0.47 0.76
N SER A 43 20.78 -1.07 1.94
CA SER A 43 20.40 -2.46 2.18
C SER A 43 18.99 -2.60 2.76
N GLN A 44 18.53 -1.61 3.53
CA GLN A 44 17.21 -1.59 4.16
C GLN A 44 16.71 -0.15 4.26
N MET A 45 15.40 0.02 4.24
CA MET A 45 14.76 1.32 4.38
C MET A 45 13.42 1.17 5.10
N ASN A 46 13.15 2.08 6.03
CA ASN A 46 11.88 2.05 6.76
C ASN A 46 10.77 2.82 6.02
N LYS A 47 9.51 2.57 6.37
CA LYS A 47 8.35 3.17 5.71
C LYS A 47 8.32 4.71 5.81
N SER A 48 8.73 5.26 6.95
CA SER A 48 8.82 6.71 7.15
C SER A 48 9.86 7.37 6.25
N GLU A 49 11.00 6.72 6.05
CA GLU A 49 12.09 7.21 5.22
C GLU A 49 11.70 7.20 3.75
N ILE A 50 11.02 6.15 3.28
CA ILE A 50 10.44 6.11 1.94
C ILE A 50 9.46 7.27 1.76
N LYS A 51 8.58 7.51 2.73
CA LYS A 51 7.65 8.64 2.71
C LYS A 51 8.37 9.99 2.64
N ASP A 52 9.45 10.15 3.40
CA ASP A 52 10.24 11.38 3.40
C ASP A 52 10.96 11.60 2.07
N ILE A 53 11.45 10.53 1.44
CA ILE A 53 12.03 10.58 0.09
C ILE A 53 10.96 10.96 -0.95
N LEU A 54 9.79 10.30 -0.92
CA LEU A 54 8.69 10.56 -1.85
C LEU A 54 8.12 11.98 -1.76
N LEU A 55 8.22 12.60 -0.58
CA LEU A 55 7.78 13.97 -0.36
C LEU A 55 8.94 14.97 -0.45
N GLY A 56 10.14 14.54 -0.81
CA GLY A 56 11.33 15.40 -0.92
C GLY A 56 11.78 16.00 0.41
N ARG A 57 11.38 15.44 1.56
CA ARG A 57 11.91 15.80 2.89
C ARG A 57 13.31 15.22 3.11
N LYS A 58 13.61 14.06 2.53
CA LYS A 58 14.95 13.48 2.47
C LYS A 58 15.44 13.44 1.03
N VAL A 59 16.47 14.22 0.72
CA VAL A 59 17.02 14.38 -0.65
C VAL A 59 18.47 13.89 -0.78
N PHE A 60 19.13 13.59 0.34
CA PHE A 60 20.46 13.01 0.40
C PHE A 60 20.43 11.70 1.20
N THR A 61 21.28 10.75 0.82
CA THR A 61 21.56 9.56 1.61
C THR A 61 22.52 9.90 2.75
N GLU A 62 22.77 8.95 3.66
CA GLU A 62 23.75 9.12 4.75
C GLU A 62 25.17 9.38 4.23
N ASN A 63 25.47 8.92 3.01
CA ASN A 63 26.75 9.12 2.33
C ASN A 63 26.77 10.38 1.45
N ASP A 64 25.94 11.37 1.76
CA ASP A 64 25.83 12.67 1.06
C ASP A 64 25.52 12.57 -0.45
N SER A 65 25.01 11.42 -0.90
CA SER A 65 24.66 11.23 -2.30
C SER A 65 23.22 11.67 -2.56
N ARG A 66 23.00 12.45 -3.63
CA ARG A 66 21.66 12.93 -3.99
C ARG A 66 20.76 11.77 -4.39
N ILE A 67 19.58 11.69 -3.78
CA ILE A 67 18.55 10.71 -4.09
C ILE A 67 17.77 11.16 -5.33
N ARG A 68 17.61 10.26 -6.30
CA ARG A 68 16.71 10.46 -7.45
C ARG A 68 15.67 9.35 -7.47
N VAL A 69 14.41 9.74 -7.41
CA VAL A 69 13.26 8.84 -7.41
C VAL A 69 12.74 8.74 -8.84
N PHE A 70 12.51 7.51 -9.30
CA PHE A 70 11.81 7.23 -10.54
C PHE A 70 10.51 6.51 -10.21
N LEU A 71 9.40 7.11 -10.60
CA LEU A 71 8.09 6.48 -10.55
C LEU A 71 7.65 6.21 -11.99
N PRO A 72 6.95 5.09 -12.26
CA PRO A 72 6.17 4.92 -13.47
C PRO A 72 5.14 6.04 -13.63
N SER A 73 4.47 6.10 -14.77
CA SER A 73 3.34 7.04 -14.93
C SER A 73 2.37 6.87 -13.76
N LEU A 74 1.94 7.98 -13.15
CA LEU A 74 0.95 7.94 -12.07
C LEU A 74 -0.43 7.51 -12.55
N ASP A 75 -0.63 7.22 -13.84
CA ASP A 75 -1.83 6.58 -14.36
C ASP A 75 -1.83 5.06 -14.11
N ASP A 76 -0.64 4.48 -13.92
CA ASP A 76 -0.45 3.07 -13.57
C ASP A 76 -0.96 2.78 -12.14
N GLN A 77 -1.67 1.66 -11.99
CA GLN A 77 -2.30 1.31 -10.71
C GLN A 77 -1.26 0.99 -9.63
N ALA A 78 -0.17 0.31 -9.97
CA ALA A 78 0.89 0.03 -9.01
C ALA A 78 1.58 1.31 -8.53
N ALA A 79 1.79 2.30 -9.41
CA ALA A 79 2.30 3.61 -9.01
C ALA A 79 1.35 4.35 -8.06
N LYS A 80 0.02 4.31 -8.32
CA LYS A 80 -1.00 4.91 -7.44
C LYS A 80 -1.02 4.24 -6.06
N ASP A 81 -1.05 2.91 -6.04
CA ASP A 81 -1.09 2.12 -4.81
C ASP A 81 0.20 2.30 -4.00
N PHE A 82 1.35 2.38 -4.69
CA PHE A 82 2.63 2.71 -4.07
C PHE A 82 2.58 4.07 -3.39
N VAL A 83 2.22 5.13 -4.10
CA VAL A 83 2.15 6.48 -3.52
C VAL A 83 1.18 6.51 -2.35
N HIS A 84 -0.01 5.94 -2.51
CA HIS A 84 -1.03 5.91 -1.47
C HIS A 84 -0.56 5.14 -0.23
N SER A 85 0.05 3.96 -0.40
CA SER A 85 0.48 3.10 0.71
C SER A 85 1.55 3.75 1.61
N TYR A 86 2.43 4.59 1.05
CA TYR A 86 3.50 5.27 1.80
C TYR A 86 3.13 6.68 2.26
N THR A 87 2.37 7.43 1.46
CA THR A 87 2.07 8.85 1.75
C THR A 87 0.68 9.07 2.33
N GLY A 88 -0.26 8.17 2.06
CA GLY A 88 -1.69 8.34 2.33
C GLY A 88 -2.39 9.28 1.34
N MET A 89 -1.70 9.70 0.27
CA MET A 89 -2.22 10.63 -0.72
C MET A 89 -2.72 9.88 -1.96
N ASP A 90 -3.80 10.37 -2.55
CA ASP A 90 -4.18 10.00 -3.91
C ASP A 90 -3.27 10.69 -4.96
N GLN A 91 -3.40 10.30 -6.23
CA GLN A 91 -2.63 10.86 -7.35
C GLN A 91 -2.75 12.40 -7.43
N GLN A 92 -3.95 12.94 -7.28
CA GLN A 92 -4.20 14.38 -7.44
C GLN A 92 -3.56 15.17 -6.30
N GLN A 93 -3.70 14.68 -5.07
CA GLN A 93 -3.10 15.24 -3.87
C GLN A 93 -1.57 15.22 -3.96
N PHE A 94 -0.98 14.10 -4.38
CA PHE A 94 0.46 13.96 -4.55
C PHE A 94 1.00 14.92 -5.62
N LEU A 95 0.32 15.04 -6.77
CA LEU A 95 0.68 15.99 -7.82
C LEU A 95 0.50 17.45 -7.38
N ALA A 96 -0.55 17.75 -6.60
CA ALA A 96 -0.76 19.09 -6.05
C ALA A 96 0.33 19.45 -5.03
N TYR A 97 0.74 18.49 -4.20
CA TYR A 97 1.87 18.64 -3.28
C TYR A 97 3.14 19.01 -4.03
N TRP A 98 3.52 18.23 -5.04
CA TRP A 98 4.74 18.48 -5.81
C TRP A 98 4.69 19.77 -6.61
N ARG A 99 3.55 20.15 -7.20
CA ARG A 99 3.37 21.47 -7.83
C ARG A 99 3.64 22.60 -6.85
N ARG A 100 3.00 22.60 -5.69
CA ARG A 100 3.23 23.62 -4.65
C ARG A 100 4.69 23.66 -4.21
N ARG A 101 5.31 22.50 -4.03
CA ARG A 101 6.71 22.39 -3.61
C ARG A 101 7.66 22.99 -4.65
N LEU A 102 7.50 22.60 -5.91
CA LEU A 102 8.30 23.10 -7.04
C LEU A 102 8.19 24.62 -7.18
N PHE A 103 6.96 25.16 -7.18
CA PHE A 103 6.74 26.60 -7.30
C PHE A 103 7.12 27.41 -6.05
N SER A 104 7.37 26.76 -4.91
CA SER A 104 7.90 27.41 -3.71
C SER A 104 9.43 27.48 -3.65
N GLY A 105 10.13 26.99 -4.69
CA GLY A 105 11.60 26.94 -4.73
C GLY A 105 12.22 25.83 -3.86
N ARG A 106 11.41 24.87 -3.39
CA ARG A 106 11.84 23.72 -2.56
C ARG A 106 11.88 22.38 -3.32
N GLY A 107 11.74 22.44 -4.65
CA GLY A 107 11.73 21.30 -5.57
C GLY A 107 13.13 20.76 -5.86
#